data_AF-A0A1B6CHS4-F1
#
_entry.id   AF-A0A1B6CHS4-F1
#
_cell.length_a   1.000
_cell.length_b   1.000
_cell.length_c   1.000
_cell.angle_alpha   90.00
_cell.angle_beta   90.00
_cell.angle_gamma   90.00
#
_symmetry.space_group_name_H-M   'P 1'
#
loop_
_entity.id
_entity.type
_entity.pdbx_description
1 polymer ?
#
loop_
_entity_poly.entity_id
_entity_poly.type
_entity_poly.pdbx_seq_one_letter_code
_entity_poly.pdbx_strand_id
1 'polypeptide(L)'
;MEIKRRKVDGLVTVKQNKTLDISINGATFPDFQKPIVKGYFSVNKRREFEPTSKQLKYLHIKNNMKVSFDLNFGIDGCIRKNNPPEYLKHIFNWLNHHNYIVNEEISSQLNDVIICFRGLLTTIMCTPYEDNEGWIICAKQINKTIFLCAFDTEEKLVRLQNETERQKQMCSWGYKFEQYMLSDHPKTKPDINKPVNENEEFCCLFSSKLKGQKLLYAAEMDGVISEYVIGANKDQKSIQNARFVELKTNRILENNRQDRNFRRLKMLKWWCQSFLVGIETI
;
A
#
# COMPACT_ATOMS: atom_id res chain seq x y z
N MET A 1 -7.26 29.42 -37.29
CA MET A 1 -6.75 28.03 -37.34
C MET A 1 -7.19 27.35 -36.04
N GLU A 2 -8.29 26.62 -36.13
CA GLU A 2 -9.05 26.10 -35.00
C GLU A 2 -8.57 24.68 -34.70
N ILE A 3 -7.92 24.47 -33.56
CA ILE A 3 -7.43 23.14 -33.16
C ILE A 3 -8.60 22.38 -32.54
N LYS A 4 -9.22 21.51 -33.36
CA LYS A 4 -10.25 20.56 -32.94
C LYS A 4 -9.73 19.67 -31.80
N ARG A 5 -10.33 19.80 -30.62
CA ARG A 5 -10.22 18.80 -29.54
C ARG A 5 -10.87 17.50 -30.02
N ARG A 6 -10.07 16.46 -30.27
CA ARG A 6 -10.57 15.09 -30.46
C ARG A 6 -11.15 14.61 -29.13
N LYS A 7 -12.45 14.29 -29.12
CA LYS A 7 -13.08 13.48 -28.06
C LYS A 7 -12.37 12.12 -28.01
N VAL A 8 -11.91 11.76 -26.82
CA VAL A 8 -11.41 10.41 -26.54
C VAL A 8 -12.64 9.58 -26.16
N ASP A 9 -13.17 8.84 -27.12
CA ASP A 9 -14.17 7.80 -26.87
C ASP A 9 -13.48 6.65 -26.12
N GLY A 10 -13.90 6.38 -24.88
CA GLY A 10 -13.31 5.31 -24.08
C GLY A 10 -13.62 5.29 -22.59
N LEU A 11 -14.46 6.20 -22.07
CA LEU A 11 -14.97 6.07 -20.69
C LEU A 11 -16.08 5.02 -20.67
N VAL A 12 -15.73 3.77 -20.39
CA VAL A 12 -16.71 2.75 -20.00
C VAL A 12 -17.11 3.04 -18.56
N THR A 13 -18.24 3.71 -18.37
CA THR A 13 -18.87 3.86 -17.05
C THR A 13 -19.56 2.55 -16.69
N VAL A 14 -18.94 1.74 -15.82
CA VAL A 14 -19.63 0.61 -15.19
C VAL A 14 -20.58 1.19 -14.15
N LYS A 15 -21.87 1.27 -14.45
CA LYS A 15 -22.88 1.59 -13.42
C LYS A 15 -22.89 0.44 -12.42
N GLN A 16 -22.67 0.75 -11.13
CA GLN A 16 -22.97 -0.17 -10.04
C GLN A 16 -24.47 -0.51 -10.12
N ASN A 17 -24.80 -1.72 -10.57
CA ASN A 17 -26.10 -2.29 -10.28
C ASN A 17 -26.15 -2.47 -8.76
N LYS A 18 -27.08 -1.78 -8.09
CA LYS A 18 -27.33 -1.82 -6.63
C LYS A 18 -27.76 -3.21 -6.10
N THR A 19 -27.68 -4.23 -6.93
CA THR A 19 -28.07 -5.62 -6.66
C THR A 19 -27.08 -6.55 -7.37
N LEU A 20 -25.82 -6.52 -6.95
CA LEU A 20 -25.04 -7.76 -6.98
C LEU A 20 -25.45 -8.48 -5.69
N ASP A 21 -26.30 -9.51 -5.83
CA ASP A 21 -26.52 -10.47 -4.75
C ASP A 21 -25.14 -11.00 -4.34
N ILE A 22 -24.63 -10.53 -3.19
CA ILE A 22 -23.36 -10.99 -2.62
C ILE A 22 -23.44 -12.49 -2.27
N SER A 23 -24.66 -13.06 -2.23
CA SER A 23 -24.88 -14.49 -2.25
C SER A 23 -24.84 -15.05 -3.67
N ILE A 24 -23.65 -15.31 -4.20
CA ILE A 24 -23.54 -16.39 -5.19
C ILE A 24 -23.60 -17.69 -4.37
N ASN A 25 -24.80 -18.21 -4.13
CA ASN A 25 -24.98 -19.53 -3.52
C ASN A 25 -24.11 -20.54 -4.29
N GLY A 26 -23.11 -21.11 -3.61
CA GLY A 26 -22.19 -22.09 -4.19
C GLY A 26 -20.91 -21.55 -4.85
N ALA A 27 -20.63 -20.23 -4.83
CA ALA A 27 -19.33 -19.75 -5.27
C ALA A 27 -18.22 -20.10 -4.27
N THR A 28 -17.16 -20.72 -4.76
CA THR A 28 -15.94 -20.96 -3.99
C THR A 28 -15.04 -19.73 -4.00
N PHE A 29 -14.19 -19.60 -2.97
CA PHE A 29 -13.16 -18.56 -2.97
C PHE A 29 -12.29 -18.73 -4.24
N PRO A 30 -12.03 -17.66 -5.00
CA PRO A 30 -11.29 -17.76 -6.24
C PRO A 30 -9.85 -18.21 -5.98
N ASP A 31 -9.28 -18.97 -6.92
CA ASP A 31 -7.86 -19.31 -6.85
C ASP A 31 -7.01 -18.03 -6.84
N PHE A 32 -6.25 -17.86 -5.76
CA PHE A 32 -5.31 -16.77 -5.57
C PHE A 32 -3.97 -17.36 -5.11
N GLN A 33 -2.97 -17.24 -5.98
CA GLN A 33 -1.63 -17.73 -5.68
C GLN A 33 -1.03 -16.95 -4.51
N LYS A 34 -0.45 -17.66 -3.53
CA LYS A 34 0.29 -17.02 -2.43
C LYS A 34 1.29 -16.00 -3.01
N PRO A 35 1.23 -14.73 -2.60
CA PRO A 35 2.07 -13.69 -3.17
C PRO A 35 3.55 -13.95 -2.83
N ILE A 36 4.42 -13.68 -3.80
CA ILE A 36 5.87 -13.89 -3.69
C ILE A 36 6.58 -12.58 -3.94
N VAL A 37 7.51 -12.20 -3.05
CA VAL A 37 8.34 -11.01 -3.27
C VAL A 37 9.28 -11.23 -4.45
N LYS A 38 9.20 -10.34 -5.45
CA LYS A 38 10.04 -10.29 -6.65
C LYS A 38 11.12 -9.22 -6.60
N GLY A 39 11.02 -8.30 -5.67
CA GLY A 39 12.01 -7.25 -5.46
C GLY A 39 11.53 -6.26 -4.42
N TYR A 40 12.32 -5.22 -4.21
CA TYR A 40 12.01 -4.17 -3.26
C TYR A 40 12.69 -2.86 -3.67
N PHE A 41 12.26 -1.78 -3.05
CA PHE A 41 12.92 -0.48 -3.11
C PHE A 41 12.56 0.34 -1.88
N SER A 42 13.37 1.34 -1.60
CA SER A 42 13.09 2.38 -0.62
C SER A 42 12.75 3.68 -1.33
N VAL A 43 11.97 4.51 -0.66
CA VAL A 43 11.74 5.91 -1.04
C VAL A 43 12.26 6.78 0.11
N ASN A 44 13.22 7.65 -0.18
CA ASN A 44 13.86 8.44 0.86
C ASN A 44 13.01 9.67 1.26
N LYS A 45 13.48 10.42 2.26
CA LYS A 45 12.82 11.63 2.78
C LYS A 45 12.52 12.71 1.72
N ARG A 46 13.17 12.68 0.56
CA ARG A 46 12.96 13.59 -0.59
C ARG A 46 12.05 12.98 -1.67
N ARG A 47 11.43 11.83 -1.40
CA ARG A 47 10.66 11.03 -2.35
C ARG A 47 11.47 10.53 -3.55
N GLU A 48 12.77 10.35 -3.36
CA GLU A 48 13.64 9.78 -4.40
C GLU A 48 13.68 8.25 -4.25
N PHE A 49 13.67 7.56 -5.40
CA PHE A 49 13.76 6.11 -5.47
C PHE A 49 15.18 5.63 -5.13
N GLU A 50 15.29 4.66 -4.24
CA GLU A 50 16.53 4.01 -3.86
C GLU A 50 16.37 2.48 -4.00
N PRO A 51 17.14 1.79 -4.86
CA PRO A 51 17.04 0.33 -5.05
C PRO A 51 17.74 -0.43 -3.89
N THR A 52 17.30 -0.17 -2.66
CA THR A 52 17.88 -0.67 -1.42
C THR A 52 16.79 -0.97 -0.39
N SER A 53 17.15 -1.63 0.71
CA SER A 53 16.30 -1.87 1.87
C SER A 53 16.50 -0.83 2.99
N LYS A 54 17.04 0.35 2.66
CA LYS A 54 17.43 1.37 3.65
C LYS A 54 16.27 1.86 4.53
N GLN A 55 15.04 1.83 4.02
CA GLN A 55 13.86 2.23 4.78
C GLN A 55 13.12 1.07 5.46
N LEU A 56 13.59 -0.18 5.32
CA LEU A 56 13.01 -1.31 6.02
C LEU A 56 13.20 -1.15 7.54
N LYS A 57 12.12 -1.30 8.30
CA LYS A 57 12.13 -1.19 9.75
C LYS A 57 11.88 -2.53 10.45
N TYR A 58 12.29 -2.60 11.71
CA TYR A 58 12.26 -3.83 12.51
C TYR A 58 11.33 -3.66 13.70
N LEU A 59 10.42 -4.62 13.89
CA LEU A 59 9.48 -4.60 14.99
C LEU A 59 10.20 -4.78 16.33
N HIS A 60 10.01 -3.81 17.22
CA HIS A 60 10.56 -3.77 18.56
C HIS A 60 9.47 -4.03 19.60
N ILE A 61 9.23 -5.31 19.93
CA ILE A 61 8.32 -5.71 21.01
C ILE A 61 9.13 -6.37 22.13
N LYS A 62 8.84 -5.99 23.37
CA LYS A 62 9.38 -6.64 24.58
C LYS A 62 8.25 -7.35 25.32
N ASN A 63 8.58 -8.47 25.97
CA ASN A 63 7.62 -9.30 26.72
C ASN A 63 6.81 -8.55 27.79
N ASN A 64 7.28 -7.38 28.27
CA ASN A 64 6.60 -6.54 29.27
C ASN A 64 6.46 -5.06 28.84
N MET A 65 6.27 -4.80 27.54
CA MET A 65 6.12 -3.43 27.05
C MET A 65 4.85 -2.78 27.60
N LYS A 66 4.99 -1.66 28.34
CA LYS A 66 3.85 -0.85 28.77
C LYS A 66 3.34 -0.04 27.58
N VAL A 67 2.16 -0.37 27.08
CA VAL A 67 1.55 0.29 25.92
C VAL A 67 0.78 1.53 26.39
N SER A 68 1.49 2.65 26.49
CA SER A 68 0.94 3.97 26.85
C SER A 68 1.60 5.06 26.01
N PHE A 69 1.52 4.89 24.68
CA PHE A 69 2.16 5.78 23.72
C PHE A 69 1.36 7.07 23.55
N ASP A 70 2.04 8.21 23.62
CA ASP A 70 1.44 9.49 23.27
C ASP A 70 1.62 9.74 21.77
N LEU A 71 0.57 9.49 21.00
CA LEU A 71 0.59 9.68 19.56
C LEU A 71 0.66 11.17 19.15
N ASN A 72 0.48 12.11 20.08
CA ASN A 72 0.70 13.54 19.84
C ASN A 72 2.14 13.98 20.12
N PHE A 73 2.98 13.12 20.69
CA PHE A 73 4.35 13.50 21.05
C PHE A 73 5.15 13.90 19.79
N GLY A 74 5.54 15.17 19.70
CA GLY A 74 6.29 15.72 18.57
C GLY A 74 5.46 15.94 17.29
N ILE A 75 4.12 15.95 17.38
CA ILE A 75 3.23 16.09 16.22
C ILE A 75 3.39 17.44 15.50
N ASP A 76 3.75 18.50 16.22
CA ASP A 76 3.98 19.83 15.65
C ASP A 76 5.18 19.87 14.70
N GLY A 77 6.16 18.98 14.91
CA GLY A 77 7.32 18.82 14.04
C GLY A 77 7.11 17.84 12.89
N CYS A 78 5.90 17.26 12.74
CA CYS A 78 5.64 16.22 11.75
C CYS A 78 5.85 16.74 10.32
N ILE A 79 6.73 16.08 9.57
CA ILE A 79 7.00 16.35 8.16
C ILE A 79 5.99 15.55 7.34
N ARG A 80 4.84 16.16 7.08
CA ARG A 80 3.75 15.53 6.33
C ARG A 80 4.08 15.38 4.85
N LYS A 81 3.55 14.32 4.23
CA LYS A 81 3.70 14.09 2.79
C LYS A 81 2.77 15.06 2.04
N ASN A 82 3.36 16.04 1.34
CA ASN A 82 2.61 17.04 0.55
C ASN A 82 3.06 17.06 -0.92
N ASN A 83 3.32 15.88 -1.48
CA ASN A 83 3.83 15.75 -2.84
C ASN A 83 2.67 15.59 -3.83
N PRO A 84 2.83 16.06 -5.08
CA PRO A 84 1.87 15.76 -6.14
C PRO A 84 1.74 14.23 -6.31
N PRO A 85 0.61 13.75 -6.86
CA PRO A 85 0.43 12.32 -7.11
C PRO A 85 1.60 11.71 -7.87
N GLU A 86 2.24 10.70 -7.29
CA GLU A 86 3.39 10.02 -7.90
C GLU A 86 2.96 8.93 -8.89
N TYR A 87 1.68 8.60 -8.93
CA TYR A 87 1.10 7.59 -9.82
C TYR A 87 1.93 6.30 -9.80
N LEU A 88 2.40 5.82 -10.95
CA LEU A 88 3.22 4.61 -11.08
C LEU A 88 4.74 4.91 -11.12
N LYS A 89 5.18 6.14 -10.82
CA LYS A 89 6.58 6.59 -10.94
C LYS A 89 7.58 5.60 -10.32
N HIS A 90 7.35 5.19 -9.06
CA HIS A 90 8.28 4.32 -8.35
C HIS A 90 8.30 2.88 -8.90
N ILE A 91 7.16 2.38 -9.41
CA ILE A 91 7.12 1.11 -10.13
C ILE A 91 7.91 1.21 -11.44
N PHE A 92 7.76 2.29 -12.21
CA PHE A 92 8.55 2.48 -13.43
C PHE A 92 10.04 2.63 -13.14
N ASN A 93 10.43 3.32 -12.07
CA ASN A 93 11.82 3.39 -11.63
C ASN A 93 12.38 1.99 -11.31
N TRP A 94 11.60 1.17 -10.61
CA TRP A 94 11.97 -0.21 -10.32
C TRP A 94 12.09 -1.06 -11.60
N LEU A 95 11.12 -0.96 -12.52
CA LEU A 95 11.13 -1.66 -13.81
C LEU A 95 12.34 -1.26 -14.65
N ASN A 96 12.66 0.03 -14.71
CA ASN A 96 13.83 0.54 -15.40
C ASN A 96 15.13 0.02 -14.77
N HIS A 97 15.24 0.07 -13.44
CA HIS A 97 16.41 -0.43 -12.71
C HIS A 97 16.67 -1.92 -12.96
N HIS A 98 15.62 -2.70 -13.20
CA HIS A 98 15.71 -4.14 -13.52
C HIS A 98 15.66 -4.43 -15.03
N ASN A 99 15.88 -3.41 -15.87
CA ASN A 99 15.96 -3.49 -17.32
C ASN A 99 14.68 -3.94 -18.06
N TYR A 100 13.51 -3.97 -17.41
CA TYR A 100 12.23 -4.31 -18.05
C TYR A 100 11.79 -3.32 -19.14
N ILE A 101 12.34 -2.10 -19.14
CA ILE A 101 12.01 -1.05 -20.12
C ILE A 101 12.95 -1.10 -21.34
N VAL A 102 14.23 -1.38 -21.11
CA VAL A 102 15.28 -1.26 -22.14
C VAL A 102 15.67 -2.58 -22.80
N ASN A 103 15.35 -3.72 -22.17
CA ASN A 103 15.68 -5.04 -22.66
C ASN A 103 14.38 -5.79 -23.05
N GLU A 104 14.20 -6.06 -24.34
CA GLU A 104 12.98 -6.70 -24.86
C GLU A 104 12.77 -8.13 -24.34
N GLU A 105 13.85 -8.91 -24.19
CA GLU A 105 13.79 -10.27 -23.65
C GLU A 105 13.27 -10.26 -22.21
N ILE A 106 13.80 -9.35 -21.38
CA ILE A 106 13.35 -9.17 -19.99
C ILE A 106 11.92 -8.61 -19.96
N SER A 107 11.61 -7.64 -20.83
CA SER A 107 10.28 -7.03 -20.96
C SER A 107 9.20 -8.08 -21.27
N SER A 108 9.52 -9.08 -22.10
CA SER A 108 8.61 -10.16 -22.48
C SER A 108 8.09 -10.99 -21.31
N GLN A 109 8.80 -10.99 -20.17
CA GLN A 109 8.37 -11.65 -18.93
C GLN A 109 7.12 -10.99 -18.32
N LEU A 110 6.85 -9.72 -18.68
CA LEU A 110 5.67 -8.96 -18.25
C LEU A 110 4.48 -9.10 -19.20
N ASN A 111 4.62 -9.84 -20.30
CA ASN A 111 3.50 -10.11 -21.20
C ASN A 111 2.31 -10.69 -20.42
N ASP A 112 1.14 -10.07 -20.65
CA ASP A 112 -0.13 -10.41 -20.04
C ASP A 112 -0.14 -10.28 -18.49
N VAL A 113 0.75 -9.45 -17.93
CA VAL A 113 0.78 -9.10 -16.51
C VAL A 113 0.00 -7.80 -16.27
N ILE A 114 -0.78 -7.78 -15.19
CA ILE A 114 -1.37 -6.55 -14.65
C ILE A 114 -0.41 -5.95 -13.62
N ILE A 115 -0.03 -4.68 -13.82
CA ILE A 115 0.90 -3.94 -12.97
C ILE A 115 0.20 -2.76 -12.29
N CYS A 116 0.29 -2.68 -10.96
CA CYS A 116 -0.32 -1.58 -10.18
C CYS A 116 0.28 -1.46 -8.76
N PHE A 117 -0.23 -0.54 -7.95
CA PHE A 117 -0.01 -0.56 -6.51
C PHE A 117 -1.06 -1.41 -5.79
N ARG A 118 -0.67 -2.08 -4.71
CA ARG A 118 -1.54 -2.92 -3.87
C ARG A 118 -2.78 -2.20 -3.40
N GLY A 119 -2.69 -0.91 -3.05
CA GLY A 119 -3.85 -0.12 -2.61
C GLY A 119 -5.00 -0.09 -3.62
N LEU A 120 -4.70 -0.16 -4.92
CA LEU A 120 -5.69 -0.26 -5.98
C LEU A 120 -6.42 -1.61 -5.95
N LEU A 121 -5.67 -2.71 -5.78
CA LEU A 121 -6.26 -4.05 -5.62
C LEU A 121 -7.12 -4.13 -4.36
N THR A 122 -6.66 -3.56 -3.24
CA THR A 122 -7.45 -3.45 -2.01
C THR A 122 -8.76 -2.68 -2.25
N THR A 123 -8.71 -1.60 -3.03
CA THR A 123 -9.90 -0.82 -3.41
C THR A 123 -10.89 -1.68 -4.21
N ILE A 124 -10.41 -2.43 -5.21
CA ILE A 124 -11.24 -3.36 -5.98
C ILE A 124 -11.86 -4.43 -5.07
N MET A 125 -11.07 -5.06 -4.20
CA MET A 125 -11.55 -6.09 -3.27
C MET A 125 -12.63 -5.57 -2.30
N CYS A 126 -12.53 -4.31 -1.87
CA CYS A 126 -13.50 -3.71 -0.96
C CYS A 126 -14.76 -3.19 -1.67
N THR A 127 -14.74 -3.04 -3.01
CA THR A 127 -15.81 -2.40 -3.79
C THR A 127 -17.21 -2.98 -3.54
N PRO A 128 -17.41 -4.31 -3.41
CA PRO A 128 -18.75 -4.86 -3.14
C PRO A 128 -19.34 -4.44 -1.78
N TYR A 129 -18.52 -3.90 -0.87
CA TYR A 129 -18.89 -3.52 0.49
C TYR A 129 -18.71 -2.01 0.76
N GLU A 130 -18.32 -1.23 -0.27
CA GLU A 130 -18.07 0.20 -0.15
C GLU A 130 -19.28 0.99 -0.63
N ASP A 131 -19.91 1.70 0.31
CA ASP A 131 -21.13 2.46 0.09
C ASP A 131 -20.91 3.98 0.09
N ASN A 132 -19.69 4.45 0.44
CA ASN A 132 -19.43 5.87 0.71
C ASN A 132 -18.45 6.51 -0.27
N GLU A 133 -17.43 5.76 -0.72
CA GLU A 133 -16.34 6.32 -1.52
C GLU A 133 -16.22 5.64 -2.88
N GLY A 134 -16.46 6.41 -3.94
CA GLY A 134 -16.13 6.00 -5.31
C GLY A 134 -14.64 6.06 -5.60
N TRP A 135 -14.23 5.47 -6.73
CA TRP A 135 -12.85 5.46 -7.19
C TRP A 135 -12.76 5.63 -8.71
N ILE A 136 -11.62 6.13 -9.19
CA ILE A 136 -11.26 6.17 -10.62
C ILE A 136 -9.98 5.36 -10.81
N ILE A 137 -10.03 4.39 -11.72
CA ILE A 137 -8.86 3.61 -12.13
C ILE A 137 -8.69 3.78 -13.62
N CYS A 138 -7.53 4.31 -14.02
CA CYS A 138 -7.11 4.35 -15.41
C CYS A 138 -6.37 3.05 -15.76
N ALA A 139 -6.74 2.42 -16.87
CA ALA A 139 -6.05 1.27 -17.41
C ALA A 139 -5.36 1.64 -18.73
N LYS A 140 -4.07 1.31 -18.85
CA LYS A 140 -3.32 1.48 -20.10
C LYS A 140 -2.55 0.21 -20.41
N GLN A 141 -2.77 -0.34 -21.59
CA GLN A 141 -1.95 -1.44 -22.10
C GLN A 141 -0.74 -0.90 -22.86
N ILE A 142 0.44 -1.46 -22.57
CA ILE A 142 1.72 -1.20 -23.26
C ILE A 142 2.41 -2.55 -23.43
N ASN A 143 2.77 -2.94 -24.66
CA ASN A 143 3.45 -4.21 -24.96
C ASN A 143 2.83 -5.42 -24.24
N LYS A 144 1.50 -5.59 -24.39
CA LYS A 144 0.69 -6.63 -23.74
C LYS A 144 0.62 -6.61 -22.20
N THR A 145 1.34 -5.70 -21.55
CA THR A 145 1.26 -5.46 -20.10
C THR A 145 0.17 -4.44 -19.81
N ILE A 146 -0.68 -4.67 -18.82
CA ILE A 146 -1.75 -3.75 -18.43
C ILE A 146 -1.32 -3.00 -17.17
N PHE A 147 -1.20 -1.68 -17.24
CA PHE A 147 -0.93 -0.83 -16.09
C PHE A 147 -2.24 -0.26 -15.56
N LEU A 148 -2.50 -0.43 -14.27
CA LEU A 148 -3.64 0.19 -13.58
C LEU A 148 -3.12 1.29 -12.65
N CYS A 149 -3.69 2.48 -12.77
CA CYS A 149 -3.31 3.66 -12.00
C CYS A 149 -4.56 4.29 -11.39
N ALA A 150 -4.55 4.51 -10.08
CA ALA A 150 -5.65 5.19 -9.39
C ALA A 150 -5.56 6.70 -9.61
N PHE A 151 -6.71 7.34 -9.80
CA PHE A 151 -6.88 8.79 -9.86
C PHE A 151 -7.85 9.22 -8.77
N ASP A 152 -7.64 10.41 -8.22
CA ASP A 152 -8.55 10.98 -7.23
C ASP A 152 -9.85 11.43 -7.90
N THR A 153 -10.98 11.10 -7.27
CA THR A 153 -12.28 11.65 -7.65
C THR A 153 -12.35 13.12 -7.24
N GLU A 154 -13.21 13.89 -7.91
CA GLU A 154 -13.48 15.28 -7.51
C GLU A 154 -13.93 15.37 -6.05
N GLU A 155 -14.80 14.46 -5.61
CA GLU A 155 -15.23 14.35 -4.21
C GLU A 155 -14.06 14.13 -3.26
N LYS A 156 -13.11 13.25 -3.60
CA LYS A 156 -11.92 13.00 -2.78
C LYS A 156 -11.01 14.23 -2.74
N LEU A 157 -10.81 14.92 -3.86
CA LEU A 157 -10.04 16.17 -3.91
C LEU A 157 -10.65 17.25 -3.03
N VAL A 158 -11.98 17.42 -3.08
CA VAL A 158 -12.70 18.36 -2.20
C VAL A 158 -12.55 17.97 -0.73
N ARG A 159 -12.64 16.67 -0.39
CA ARG A 159 -12.42 16.20 0.99
C ARG A 159 -11.01 16.49 1.48
N LEU A 160 -9.99 16.27 0.65
CA LEU A 160 -8.59 16.55 0.99
C LEU A 160 -8.33 18.05 1.18
N GLN A 161 -8.93 18.89 0.32
CA GLN A 161 -8.81 20.35 0.45
C GLN A 161 -9.46 20.88 1.74
N ASN A 162 -10.54 20.24 2.18
CA ASN A 162 -11.27 20.61 3.40
C ASN A 162 -10.84 19.79 4.63
N GLU A 163 -9.70 19.10 4.56
CA GLU A 163 -9.21 18.29 5.67
C GLU A 163 -8.81 19.18 6.85
N THR A 164 -9.46 18.94 8.00
CA THR A 164 -9.20 19.66 9.24
C THR A 164 -7.83 19.28 9.82
N GLU A 165 -7.22 20.18 10.60
CA GLU A 165 -5.96 19.88 11.30
C GLU A 165 -6.07 18.64 12.21
N ARG A 166 -7.24 18.43 12.83
CA ARG A 166 -7.49 17.23 13.61
C ARG A 166 -7.44 15.96 12.76
N GLN A 167 -7.99 15.98 11.54
CA GLN A 167 -7.90 14.84 10.63
C GLN A 167 -6.45 14.56 10.21
N LYS A 168 -5.69 15.60 9.88
CA LYS A 168 -4.25 15.48 9.58
C LYS A 168 -3.48 14.88 10.75
N GLN A 169 -3.75 15.32 11.98
CA GLN A 169 -3.16 14.73 13.19
C GLN A 169 -3.53 13.26 13.35
N MET A 170 -4.79 12.89 13.14
CA MET A 170 -5.24 11.49 13.20
C MET A 170 -4.54 10.60 12.16
N CYS A 171 -4.25 11.13 10.96
CA CYS A 171 -3.45 10.43 9.96
C CYS A 171 -2.00 10.24 10.45
N SER A 172 -1.38 11.30 10.97
CA SER A 172 -0.01 11.26 11.50
C SER A 172 0.14 10.36 12.74
N TRP A 173 -0.93 10.08 13.48
CA TRP A 173 -0.90 9.14 14.63
C TRP A 173 -0.55 7.71 14.21
N GLY A 174 -0.86 7.28 12.99
CA GLY A 174 -0.42 6.00 12.45
C GLY A 174 1.11 5.92 12.35
N TYR A 175 1.71 6.90 11.68
CA TYR A 175 3.16 7.03 11.58
C TYR A 175 3.84 7.21 12.94
N LYS A 176 3.21 7.91 13.88
CA LYS A 176 3.75 8.02 15.25
C LYS A 176 3.72 6.68 15.97
N PHE A 177 2.65 5.89 15.79
CA PHE A 177 2.57 4.54 16.35
C PHE A 177 3.64 3.63 15.76
N GLU A 178 3.86 3.68 14.45
CA GLU A 178 4.98 3.00 13.79
C GLU A 178 6.33 3.41 14.42
N GLN A 179 6.56 4.70 14.65
CA GLN A 179 7.77 5.18 15.32
C GLN A 179 7.94 4.66 16.75
N TYR A 180 6.86 4.36 17.47
CA TYR A 180 6.95 3.72 18.80
C TYR A 180 7.29 2.23 18.72
N MET A 181 6.92 1.57 17.64
CA MET A 181 6.97 0.12 17.50
C MET A 181 8.14 -0.37 16.64
N LEU A 182 8.72 0.49 15.81
CA LEU A 182 9.68 0.11 14.78
C LEU A 182 11.04 0.79 14.97
N SER A 183 12.13 0.04 14.82
CA SER A 183 13.50 0.54 14.85
C SER A 183 14.17 0.48 13.48
N ASP A 184 15.19 1.32 13.29
CA ASP A 184 16.01 1.32 12.06
C ASP A 184 16.97 0.10 12.01
N HIS A 185 17.15 -0.62 13.12
CA HIS A 185 18.00 -1.80 13.22
C HIS A 185 17.43 -2.79 14.26
N PRO A 186 17.49 -4.12 14.03
CA PRO A 186 16.84 -5.11 14.90
C PRO A 186 17.35 -5.09 16.35
N LYS A 187 18.59 -4.66 16.55
CA LYS A 187 19.24 -4.59 17.88
C LYS A 187 19.12 -3.22 18.57
N THR A 188 18.45 -2.25 17.96
CA THR A 188 18.28 -0.91 18.54
C THR A 188 16.84 -0.67 18.97
N LYS A 189 16.64 0.33 19.82
CA LYS A 189 15.30 0.78 20.20
C LYS A 189 14.79 1.79 19.16
N PRO A 190 13.46 1.91 19.01
CA PRO A 190 12.87 2.99 18.25
C PRO A 190 13.31 4.37 18.78
N ASP A 191 13.65 5.28 17.86
CA ASP A 191 13.93 6.67 18.20
C ASP A 191 12.64 7.49 18.08
N ILE A 192 12.04 7.78 19.23
CA ILE A 192 10.75 8.49 19.35
C ILE A 192 10.90 10.01 19.37
N ASN A 193 12.13 10.53 19.53
CA ASN A 193 12.41 11.96 19.68
C ASN A 193 12.64 12.64 18.33
N LYS A 194 13.00 11.88 17.29
CA LYS A 194 13.08 12.43 15.92
C LYS A 194 11.69 12.83 15.43
N PRO A 195 11.57 13.89 14.62
CA PRO A 195 10.31 14.22 13.97
C PRO A 195 9.78 13.04 13.15
N VAL A 196 8.46 12.84 13.17
CA VAL A 196 7.79 11.90 12.27
C VAL A 196 7.94 12.43 10.84
N ASN A 197 8.37 11.58 9.92
CA ASN A 197 8.53 11.92 8.51
C ASN A 197 7.74 10.96 7.63
N GLU A 198 6.62 11.42 7.09
CA GLU A 198 5.69 10.62 6.30
C GLU A 198 6.17 10.42 4.84
N ASN A 199 7.37 10.90 4.50
CA ASN A 199 7.92 10.78 3.15
C ASN A 199 8.74 9.50 2.93
N GLU A 200 9.17 8.81 4.00
CA GLU A 200 10.01 7.63 3.90
C GLU A 200 9.16 6.37 3.80
N GLU A 201 9.44 5.52 2.80
CA GLU A 201 8.68 4.28 2.58
C GLU A 201 9.62 3.14 2.21
N PHE A 202 9.29 1.93 2.65
CA PHE A 202 9.88 0.70 2.12
C PHE A 202 8.81 -0.10 1.40
N CYS A 203 9.10 -0.46 0.15
CA CYS A 203 8.15 -1.14 -0.73
C CYS A 203 8.71 -2.48 -1.21
N CYS A 204 7.84 -3.49 -1.25
CA CYS A 204 8.10 -4.76 -1.92
C CYS A 204 7.27 -4.87 -3.21
N LEU A 205 7.87 -5.45 -4.24
CA LEU A 205 7.16 -5.90 -5.44
C LEU A 205 6.72 -7.34 -5.22
N PHE A 206 5.43 -7.59 -5.34
CA PHE A 206 4.83 -8.91 -5.19
C PHE A 206 4.34 -9.42 -6.53
N SER A 207 4.55 -10.71 -6.79
CA SER A 207 3.93 -11.42 -7.90
C SER A 207 2.96 -12.47 -7.38
N SER A 208 1.80 -12.54 -8.02
CA SER A 208 0.73 -13.48 -7.70
C SER A 208 -0.09 -13.76 -8.97
N LYS A 209 -1.10 -14.62 -8.85
CA LYS A 209 -2.09 -14.91 -9.88
C LYS A 209 -3.47 -14.94 -9.25
N LEU A 210 -4.45 -14.32 -9.91
CA LEU A 210 -5.86 -14.43 -9.56
C LEU A 210 -6.59 -15.11 -10.72
N LYS A 211 -7.13 -16.31 -10.49
CA LYS A 211 -7.75 -17.14 -11.55
C LYS A 211 -6.88 -17.24 -12.82
N GLY A 212 -5.58 -17.44 -12.65
CA GLY A 212 -4.60 -17.51 -13.75
C GLY A 212 -4.10 -16.16 -14.29
N GLN A 213 -4.80 -15.04 -14.05
CA GLN A 213 -4.34 -13.71 -14.44
C GLN A 213 -3.11 -13.32 -13.61
N LYS A 214 -1.98 -13.06 -14.27
CA LYS A 214 -0.73 -12.68 -13.61
C LYS A 214 -0.81 -11.25 -13.09
N LEU A 215 -0.31 -11.06 -11.88
CA LEU A 215 -0.23 -9.77 -11.20
C LEU A 215 1.23 -9.49 -10.80
N LEU A 216 1.65 -8.24 -10.92
CA LEU A 216 2.86 -7.69 -10.31
C LEU A 216 2.50 -6.35 -9.66
N TYR A 217 2.65 -6.21 -8.35
CA TYR A 217 2.24 -4.99 -7.66
C TYR A 217 3.18 -4.59 -6.55
N ALA A 218 3.35 -3.28 -6.39
CA ALA A 218 4.11 -2.71 -5.28
C ALA A 218 3.21 -2.52 -4.06
N ALA A 219 3.72 -2.86 -2.88
CA ALA A 219 3.10 -2.55 -1.61
C ALA A 219 4.14 -1.95 -0.66
N GLU A 220 3.77 -0.84 -0.03
CA GLU A 220 4.44 -0.34 1.16
C GLU A 220 4.27 -1.34 2.31
N MET A 221 5.36 -1.54 3.06
CA MET A 221 5.46 -2.50 4.16
C MET A 221 5.98 -1.75 5.40
N ASP A 222 5.25 -1.84 6.51
CA ASP A 222 5.57 -1.08 7.72
C ASP A 222 6.86 -1.61 8.39
N GLY A 223 6.97 -2.93 8.58
CA GLY A 223 8.17 -3.52 9.16
C GLY A 223 8.24 -5.04 9.10
N VAL A 224 9.30 -5.58 9.71
CA VAL A 224 9.56 -7.03 9.79
C VAL A 224 9.89 -7.46 11.21
N ILE A 225 9.59 -8.71 11.55
CA ILE A 225 10.09 -9.35 12.76
C ILE A 225 11.37 -10.10 12.42
N SER A 226 12.51 -9.63 12.93
CA SER A 226 13.82 -10.25 12.72
C SER A 226 14.82 -9.80 13.79
N GLU A 227 15.71 -10.72 14.17
CA GLU A 227 16.86 -10.46 15.05
C GLU A 227 18.12 -10.01 14.28
N TYR A 228 18.08 -10.11 12.94
CA TYR A 228 19.20 -9.81 12.05
C TYR A 228 18.77 -8.83 10.95
N VAL A 229 19.76 -8.11 10.41
CA VAL A 229 19.52 -7.17 9.31
C VAL A 229 19.16 -7.96 8.06
N ILE A 230 18.03 -7.62 7.45
CA ILE A 230 17.50 -8.23 6.22
C ILE A 230 17.82 -7.33 5.03
N GLY A 231 18.12 -7.92 3.87
CA GLY A 231 18.45 -7.18 2.65
C GLY A 231 19.85 -6.56 2.64
N ALA A 232 20.69 -6.88 3.64
CA ALA A 232 22.10 -6.50 3.65
C ALA A 232 22.79 -7.03 2.37
N ASN A 233 23.71 -6.23 1.80
CA ASN A 233 24.43 -6.57 0.56
C ASN A 233 23.53 -6.97 -0.61
N LYS A 234 22.33 -6.37 -0.70
CA LYS A 234 21.31 -6.65 -1.74
C LYS A 234 20.77 -8.09 -1.71
N ASP A 235 20.78 -8.75 -0.55
CA ASP A 235 20.21 -10.09 -0.41
C ASP A 235 18.68 -10.10 -0.56
N GLN A 236 18.23 -10.42 -1.76
CA GLN A 236 16.81 -10.55 -2.07
C GLN A 236 16.15 -11.76 -1.38
N LYS A 237 16.91 -12.81 -1.09
CA LYS A 237 16.36 -14.05 -0.53
C LYS A 237 15.94 -13.86 0.93
N SER A 238 16.69 -13.08 1.72
CA SER A 238 16.25 -12.75 3.09
C SER A 238 14.99 -11.90 3.09
N ILE A 239 14.82 -10.96 2.15
CA ILE A 239 13.59 -10.15 2.02
C ILE A 239 12.41 -11.05 1.61
N GLN A 240 12.61 -11.99 0.68
CA GLN A 240 11.55 -12.90 0.24
C GLN A 240 11.02 -13.80 1.36
N ASN A 241 11.88 -14.14 2.32
CA ASN A 241 11.52 -14.97 3.48
C ASN A 241 11.23 -14.12 4.73
N ALA A 242 11.19 -12.79 4.61
CA ALA A 242 10.98 -11.93 5.75
C ALA A 242 9.56 -12.07 6.29
N ARG A 243 9.43 -12.09 7.62
CA ARG A 243 8.14 -12.07 8.31
C ARG A 243 7.69 -10.64 8.49
N PHE A 244 7.00 -10.12 7.50
CA PHE A 244 6.42 -8.78 7.53
C PHE A 244 5.28 -8.66 8.55
N VAL A 245 5.11 -7.45 9.07
CA VAL A 245 4.01 -7.05 9.94
C VAL A 245 3.40 -5.77 9.40
N GLU A 246 2.08 -5.65 9.57
CA GLU A 246 1.35 -4.41 9.36
C GLU A 246 1.04 -3.81 10.73
N LEU A 247 1.10 -2.49 10.87
CA LEU A 247 0.75 -1.78 12.09
C LEU A 247 -0.48 -0.91 11.83
N LYS A 248 -1.47 -0.99 12.73
CA LYS A 248 -2.70 -0.21 12.62
C LYS A 248 -3.08 0.46 13.93
N THR A 249 -3.60 1.68 13.82
CA THR A 249 -4.24 2.38 14.91
C THR A 249 -5.76 2.37 14.74
N ASN A 250 -6.46 2.25 15.87
CA ASN A 250 -7.91 2.42 15.92
C ASN A 250 -8.30 3.06 17.24
N ARG A 251 -9.42 3.79 17.24
CA ARG A 251 -10.01 4.25 18.50
C ARG A 251 -10.35 3.07 19.41
N ILE A 252 -10.31 3.28 20.72
CA ILE A 252 -10.85 2.32 21.67
C ILE A 252 -12.34 2.12 21.37
N LEU A 253 -12.75 0.85 21.37
CA LEU A 253 -14.13 0.44 21.13
C LEU A 253 -14.84 0.35 22.47
N GLU A 254 -15.81 1.22 22.68
CA GLU A 254 -16.49 1.39 23.97
C GLU A 254 -17.91 0.78 23.96
N ASN A 255 -18.42 0.40 22.79
CA ASN A 255 -19.76 -0.18 22.67
C ASN A 255 -19.92 -1.07 21.43
N ASN A 256 -20.98 -1.88 21.44
CA ASN A 256 -21.30 -2.86 20.39
C ASN A 256 -21.48 -2.24 19.00
N ARG A 257 -21.98 -0.99 18.91
CA ARG A 257 -22.14 -0.31 17.62
C ARG A 257 -20.76 0.01 17.02
N GLN A 258 -19.82 0.49 17.84
CA GLN A 258 -18.45 0.76 17.41
C GLN A 258 -17.73 -0.53 17.00
N ASP A 259 -17.85 -1.61 17.77
CA ASP A 259 -17.25 -2.91 17.44
C ASP A 259 -17.78 -3.48 16.12
N ARG A 260 -19.12 -3.47 15.92
CA ARG A 260 -19.72 -3.92 14.67
C ARG A 260 -19.23 -3.12 13.46
N ASN A 261 -19.15 -1.80 13.59
CA ASN A 261 -18.64 -0.93 12.53
C ASN A 261 -17.15 -1.18 12.25
N PHE A 262 -16.35 -1.39 13.31
CA PHE A 262 -14.94 -1.73 13.19
C PHE A 262 -14.73 -3.03 12.40
N ARG A 263 -15.46 -4.09 12.76
CA ARG A 263 -15.39 -5.39 12.06
C ARG A 263 -15.81 -5.27 10.59
N ARG A 264 -16.96 -4.63 10.33
CA ARG A 264 -17.53 -4.56 8.99
C ARG A 264 -16.71 -3.70 8.03
N LEU A 265 -16.15 -2.59 8.53
CA LEU A 265 -15.53 -1.58 7.67
C LEU A 265 -14.00 -1.60 7.75
N LYS A 266 -13.44 -1.56 8.97
CA LYS A 266 -11.98 -1.46 9.15
C LYS A 266 -11.28 -2.80 8.99
N MET A 267 -11.76 -3.84 9.68
CA MET A 267 -11.11 -5.15 9.57
C MET A 267 -11.19 -5.74 8.16
N LEU A 268 -12.27 -5.47 7.42
CA LEU A 268 -12.35 -5.82 6.00
C LEU A 268 -11.21 -5.17 5.20
N LYS A 269 -11.00 -3.85 5.35
CA LYS A 269 -9.93 -3.12 4.65
C LYS A 269 -8.54 -3.64 5.05
N TRP A 270 -8.32 -3.89 6.35
CA TRP A 270 -7.06 -4.46 6.85
C TRP A 270 -6.80 -5.86 6.30
N TRP A 271 -7.81 -6.73 6.31
CA TRP A 271 -7.71 -8.06 5.73
C TRP A 271 -7.39 -7.99 4.23
N CYS A 272 -8.12 -7.20 3.44
CA CYS A 272 -7.84 -7.04 2.01
C CYS A 272 -6.42 -6.52 1.76
N GLN A 273 -5.93 -5.57 2.58
CA GLN A 273 -4.60 -4.99 2.46
C GLN A 273 -3.50 -6.03 2.72
N SER A 274 -3.60 -6.77 3.82
CA SER A 274 -2.59 -7.72 4.28
C SER A 274 -2.65 -9.06 3.55
N PHE A 275 -3.84 -9.53 3.18
CA PHE A 275 -4.04 -10.77 2.39
C PHE A 275 -3.29 -10.72 1.06
N LEU A 276 -3.38 -9.58 0.35
CA LEU A 276 -2.72 -9.39 -0.94
C LEU A 276 -1.20 -9.48 -0.85
N VAL A 277 -0.59 -9.31 0.32
CA VAL A 277 0.88 -9.37 0.49
C VAL A 277 1.33 -10.53 1.36
N GLY A 278 0.40 -11.40 1.79
CA GLY A 278 0.70 -12.57 2.61
C GLY A 278 1.17 -12.23 4.03
N ILE A 279 0.78 -11.07 4.56
CA ILE A 279 1.03 -10.73 5.97
C ILE A 279 0.04 -11.52 6.84
N GLU A 280 0.57 -12.22 7.83
CA GLU A 280 -0.18 -13.06 8.76
C GLU A 280 -0.45 -12.37 10.12
N THR A 281 0.12 -11.18 10.36
CA THR A 281 0.00 -10.43 11.63
C THR A 281 -0.22 -8.94 11.36
N ILE A 282 -1.28 -8.38 11.96
CA ILE A 282 -1.68 -6.96 11.93
C ILE A 282 -1.82 -6.46 13.37
#